data_AF-A0A7Y2LYB5-F1
#
_entry.id   AF-A0A7Y2LYB5-F1
#
_cell.length_a   1.000
_cell.length_b   1.000
_cell.length_c   1.000
_cell.angle_alpha   90.00
_cell.angle_beta   90.00
_cell.angle_gamma   90.00
#
_symmetry.space_group_name_H-M   'P 1'
#
loop_
_entity.id
_entity.type
_entity.pdbx_description
1 polymer ?
#
loop_
_entity_poly.entity_id
_entity_poly.type
_entity_poly.pdbx_seq_one_letter_code
_entity_poly.pdbx_strand_id
1 'polypeptide(L)'
;MSELFLEAIDPERIHVGDGVHMPSRWDAVATGEPDNLGAIRVGVVYDQQLRRSVAASVRVDRTREGEEVTAASLRDVSVLQIVQRSALQLVTVQRGEGPSMKLSEYLADVRAHASDREYGETVLEAVRLYRIATTVNIAPLKLVADQLGVSVSTATRMMARAREAGLAEDLITRETYKRMRADEEQRTRPHQFPGSPSGPSHAH
;
A
#
# COMPACT_ATOMS: atom_id res chain seq x y z
N MET A 1 8.08 17.30 11.81
CA MET A 1 7.30 16.64 10.74
C MET A 1 8.30 15.83 9.95
N SER A 2 8.02 14.56 9.66
CA SER A 2 8.95 13.77 8.86
C SER A 2 8.89 14.15 7.39
N GLU A 3 10.06 14.46 6.84
CA GLU A 3 10.24 14.79 5.43
C GLU A 3 10.37 13.49 4.63
N LEU A 4 9.84 13.49 3.42
CA LEU A 4 9.86 12.34 2.53
C LEU A 4 10.34 12.78 1.15
N PHE A 5 11.42 12.16 0.70
CA PHE A 5 12.02 12.37 -0.60
C PHE A 5 11.91 11.10 -1.45
N LEU A 6 11.82 11.28 -2.76
CA LEU A 6 11.75 10.19 -3.73
C LEU A 6 13.00 10.24 -4.61
N GLU A 7 13.66 9.10 -4.72
CA GLU A 7 14.90 8.93 -5.48
C GLU A 7 14.76 7.70 -6.38
N ALA A 8 15.66 7.59 -7.38
CA ALA A 8 15.78 6.41 -8.23
C ALA A 8 14.44 5.88 -8.80
N ILE A 9 13.51 6.79 -9.13
CA ILE A 9 12.20 6.45 -9.65
C ILE A 9 12.38 5.81 -11.03
N ASP A 10 11.82 4.63 -11.23
CA ASP A 10 11.83 3.99 -12.55
C ASP A 10 11.09 4.88 -13.56
N PRO A 11 11.71 5.27 -14.68
CA PRO A 11 11.04 6.05 -15.70
C PRO A 11 9.89 5.29 -16.36
N GLU A 12 9.93 3.95 -16.37
CA GLU A 12 8.87 3.13 -16.91
C GLU A 12 7.67 3.10 -15.97
N ARG A 13 6.50 3.45 -16.51
CA ARG A 13 5.22 3.40 -15.79
C ARG A 13 4.42 2.19 -16.22
N ILE A 14 4.06 1.36 -15.27
CA ILE A 14 3.19 0.21 -15.48
C ILE A 14 1.73 0.61 -15.33
N HIS A 15 0.87 0.00 -16.14
CA HIS A 15 -0.58 0.08 -16.00
C HIS A 15 -1.05 -1.00 -15.03
N VAL A 16 -1.69 -0.60 -13.93
CA VAL A 16 -2.15 -1.53 -12.89
C VAL A 16 -3.65 -1.84 -12.99
N GLY A 17 -4.32 -1.29 -14.02
CA GLY A 17 -5.76 -1.41 -14.26
C GLY A 17 -6.52 -0.11 -14.02
N ASP A 18 -7.72 0.00 -14.61
CA ASP A 18 -8.67 1.11 -14.39
C ASP A 18 -8.11 2.52 -14.69
N GLY A 19 -7.08 2.59 -15.53
CA GLY A 19 -6.38 3.84 -15.87
C GLY A 19 -5.38 4.31 -14.82
N VAL A 20 -5.12 3.49 -13.80
CA VAL A 20 -4.12 3.76 -12.76
C VAL A 20 -2.74 3.35 -13.26
N HIS A 21 -1.77 4.23 -13.07
CA HIS A 21 -0.38 4.01 -13.47
C HIS A 21 0.58 4.36 -12.34
N MET A 22 1.68 3.63 -12.27
CA MET A 22 2.76 3.92 -11.32
C MET A 22 4.12 3.40 -11.81
N PRO A 23 5.25 3.91 -11.29
CA PRO A 23 6.55 3.31 -11.57
C PRO A 23 6.66 1.90 -10.96
N SER A 24 7.43 1.03 -11.61
CA SER A 24 7.66 -0.34 -11.13
C SER A 24 8.49 -0.40 -9.83
N ARG A 25 9.38 0.58 -9.63
CA ARG A 25 10.24 0.72 -8.45
C ARG A 25 10.66 2.16 -8.19
N TRP A 26 10.97 2.48 -6.93
CA TRP A 26 11.54 3.76 -6.51
C TRP A 26 12.17 3.63 -5.12
N ASP A 27 13.03 4.58 -4.76
CA ASP A 27 13.53 4.72 -3.40
C ASP A 27 12.76 5.83 -2.67
N ALA A 28 12.31 5.54 -1.45
CA ALA A 28 11.68 6.50 -0.55
C ALA A 28 12.61 6.77 0.63
N VAL A 29 12.99 8.03 0.85
CA VAL A 29 13.89 8.45 1.92
C VAL A 29 13.11 9.30 2.91
N ALA A 30 12.95 8.80 4.13
CA ALA A 30 12.30 9.50 5.23
C ALA A 30 13.35 10.02 6.23
N THR A 31 13.21 11.27 6.63
CA THR A 31 14.07 11.94 7.63
C THR A 31 13.21 12.66 8.68
N GLY A 32 13.79 12.91 9.86
CA GLY A 32 13.10 13.66 10.93
C GLY A 32 11.91 12.92 11.56
N GLU A 33 11.92 11.58 11.53
CA GLU A 33 10.97 10.76 12.28
C GLU A 33 11.23 10.89 13.80
N PRO A 34 10.19 10.94 14.65
CA PRO A 34 10.35 10.97 16.11
C PRO A 34 11.14 9.76 16.59
N ASP A 35 12.07 9.96 17.53
CA ASP A 35 12.90 8.90 18.14
C ASP A 35 13.81 8.13 17.16
N ASN A 36 13.89 8.58 15.90
CA ASN A 36 14.77 8.05 14.86
C ASN A 36 15.99 8.93 14.65
N LEU A 37 17.17 8.37 14.91
CA LEU A 37 18.48 9.04 14.78
C LEU A 37 19.07 8.96 13.36
N GLY A 38 18.28 8.55 12.36
CA GLY A 38 18.79 8.16 11.04
C GLY A 38 17.90 8.57 9.87
N ALA A 39 18.48 8.55 8.67
CA ALA A 39 17.73 8.59 7.42
C ALA A 39 17.26 7.16 7.10
N ILE A 40 15.95 6.99 6.92
CA ILE A 40 15.35 5.69 6.60
C ILE A 40 15.14 5.64 5.09
N ARG A 41 15.85 4.75 4.42
CA ARG A 41 15.73 4.49 2.99
C ARG A 41 14.96 3.20 2.77
N VAL A 42 13.87 3.28 2.03
CA VAL A 42 13.03 2.14 1.68
C VAL A 42 13.07 1.97 0.17
N GLY A 43 13.60 0.84 -0.30
CA GLY A 43 13.46 0.45 -1.70
C GLY A 43 12.05 -0.12 -1.90
N VAL A 44 11.23 0.55 -2.70
CA VAL A 44 9.83 0.19 -2.91
C VAL A 44 9.64 -0.37 -4.32
N VAL A 45 8.84 -1.43 -4.43
CA VAL A 45 8.48 -2.06 -5.71
C VAL A 45 6.97 -2.23 -5.77
N TYR A 46 6.41 -2.16 -6.98
CA TYR A 46 5.08 -2.71 -7.23
C TYR A 46 5.19 -4.22 -7.45
N ASP A 47 4.69 -4.99 -6.48
CA ASP A 47 4.64 -6.43 -6.58
C ASP A 47 3.40 -6.86 -7.37
N GLN A 48 3.61 -7.51 -8.53
CA GLN A 48 2.53 -7.93 -9.41
C GLN A 48 1.69 -9.09 -8.86
N GLN A 49 2.27 -9.94 -8.01
CA GLN A 49 1.54 -11.05 -7.38
C GLN A 49 0.64 -10.55 -6.25
N LEU A 50 1.17 -9.63 -5.44
CA LEU A 50 0.44 -8.99 -4.36
C LEU A 50 -0.45 -7.83 -4.84
N ARG A 51 -0.25 -7.39 -6.10
CA ARG A 51 -0.90 -6.26 -6.77
C ARG A 51 -0.85 -4.97 -5.96
N ARG A 52 0.27 -4.71 -5.29
CA ARG A 52 0.46 -3.55 -4.42
C ARG A 52 1.91 -3.14 -4.29
N SER A 53 2.10 -1.91 -3.84
CA SER A 53 3.39 -1.36 -3.44
C SER A 53 3.85 -2.01 -2.14
N VAL A 54 5.08 -2.53 -2.14
CA VAL A 54 5.71 -3.18 -0.98
C VAL A 54 7.14 -2.70 -0.83
N ALA A 55 7.67 -2.73 0.40
CA ALA A 55 9.09 -2.54 0.64
C ALA A 55 9.85 -3.80 0.22
N ALA A 56 10.76 -3.66 -0.74
CA ALA A 56 11.72 -4.70 -1.11
C ALA A 56 12.97 -4.65 -0.21
N SER A 57 13.30 -3.48 0.31
CA SER A 57 14.42 -3.30 1.24
C SER A 57 14.16 -2.13 2.20
N VAL A 58 14.78 -2.19 3.38
CA VAL A 58 14.80 -1.11 4.37
C VAL A 58 16.23 -0.96 4.85
N ARG A 59 16.73 0.27 4.83
CA ARG A 59 18.07 0.65 5.29
C ARG A 59 17.95 1.88 6.18
N VAL A 60 18.71 1.91 7.26
CA VAL A 60 18.80 3.07 8.14
C VAL A 60 20.25 3.52 8.17
N ASP A 61 20.46 4.76 7.75
CA ASP A 61 21.76 5.40 7.72
C ASP A 61 21.86 6.40 8.89
N ARG A 62 22.95 6.33 9.66
CA ARG A 62 23.24 7.36 10.69
C ARG A 62 23.41 8.72 10.01
N THR A 63 22.85 9.78 10.59
CA THR A 63 22.96 11.11 10.00
C THR A 63 24.23 11.85 10.41
N ARG A 64 24.79 11.53 11.57
CA ARG A 64 26.02 12.14 12.09
C ARG A 64 27.00 11.13 12.66
N GLU A 65 28.25 11.56 12.76
CA GLU A 65 29.27 10.86 13.54
C GLU A 65 28.89 10.88 15.03
N GLY A 66 29.14 9.77 15.73
CA GLY A 66 28.76 9.60 17.14
C GLY A 66 27.29 9.21 17.37
N GLU A 67 26.44 9.18 16.33
CA GLU A 67 25.11 8.59 16.41
C GLU A 67 25.16 7.08 16.15
N GLU A 68 24.44 6.31 16.96
CA GLU A 68 24.29 4.87 16.80
C GLU A 68 22.92 4.50 16.26
N VAL A 69 22.90 3.62 15.26
CA VAL A 69 21.66 2.94 14.83
C VAL A 69 21.48 1.73 15.75
N THR A 70 20.47 1.79 16.61
CA THR A 70 20.17 0.71 17.55
C THR A 70 18.94 -0.09 17.11
N ALA A 71 18.79 -1.29 17.65
CA ALA A 71 17.57 -2.08 17.44
C ALA A 71 16.31 -1.37 17.98
N ALA A 72 16.45 -0.49 18.98
CA ALA A 72 15.33 0.31 19.48
C ALA A 72 14.86 1.33 18.42
N SER A 73 15.81 2.04 17.80
CA SER A 73 15.52 3.00 16.72
C SER A 73 14.77 2.36 15.56
N LEU A 74 15.02 1.08 15.26
CA LEU A 74 14.32 0.36 14.19
C LEU A 74 12.87 -0.03 14.52
N ARG A 75 12.47 -0.14 15.79
CA ARG A 75 11.13 -0.62 16.17
C ARG A 75 10.02 0.36 15.81
N ASP A 76 10.32 1.65 15.88
CA ASP A 76 9.32 2.70 15.71
C ASP A 76 9.23 3.18 14.24
N VAL A 77 10.05 2.61 13.34
CA VAL A 77 10.01 2.91 11.91
C VAL A 77 8.76 2.30 11.28
N SER A 78 7.80 3.15 10.91
CA SER A 78 6.63 2.72 10.15
C SER A 78 6.94 2.62 8.65
N VAL A 79 7.60 1.53 8.25
CA VAL A 79 7.91 1.23 6.83
C VAL A 79 6.66 1.31 5.96
N LEU A 80 5.53 0.80 6.48
CA LEU A 80 4.25 0.84 5.76
C LEU A 80 3.80 2.27 5.44
N GLN A 81 3.95 3.21 6.39
CA GLN A 81 3.60 4.60 6.16
C GLN A 81 4.50 5.26 5.12
N ILE A 82 5.81 4.95 5.11
CA ILE A 82 6.75 5.44 4.11
C ILE A 82 6.37 4.93 2.71
N VAL A 83 6.07 3.64 2.58
CA VAL A 83 5.58 3.03 1.33
C VAL A 83 4.28 3.70 0.86
N GLN A 84 3.30 3.84 1.75
CA GLN A 84 2.00 4.46 1.40
C GLN A 84 2.17 5.91 0.95
N ARG A 85 2.89 6.74 1.72
CA ARG A 85 3.10 8.16 1.41
C ARG A 85 3.87 8.35 0.11
N SER A 86 4.90 7.54 -0.13
CA SER A 86 5.69 7.61 -1.36
C SER A 86 4.89 7.16 -2.59
N ALA A 87 4.15 6.05 -2.48
CA ALA A 87 3.30 5.57 -3.56
C ALA A 87 2.21 6.60 -3.93
N LEU A 88 1.57 7.25 -2.95
CA LEU A 88 0.56 8.28 -3.19
C LEU A 88 1.08 9.47 -4.02
N GLN A 89 2.37 9.82 -3.90
CA GLN A 89 2.99 10.89 -4.69
C GLN A 89 3.27 10.47 -6.15
N LEU A 90 3.40 9.16 -6.39
CA LEU A 90 3.79 8.61 -7.68
C LEU A 90 2.61 8.04 -8.49
N VAL A 91 1.46 7.80 -7.88
CA VAL A 91 0.28 7.35 -8.66
C VAL A 91 -0.18 8.45 -9.61
N THR A 92 -0.41 8.07 -10.87
CA THR A 92 -1.17 8.89 -11.80
C THR A 92 -2.38 8.13 -12.30
N VAL A 93 -3.35 8.89 -12.80
CA VAL A 93 -4.62 8.38 -13.27
C VAL A 93 -4.87 8.92 -14.66
N GLN A 94 -5.38 8.08 -15.55
CA GLN A 94 -5.79 8.46 -16.90
C GLN A 94 -7.22 7.97 -17.12
N ARG A 95 -8.12 8.87 -17.55
CA ARG A 95 -9.50 8.54 -17.89
C ARG A 95 -9.64 8.44 -19.41
N GLY A 96 -9.97 7.25 -19.92
CA GLY A 96 -10.09 7.02 -21.37
C GLY A 96 -8.82 7.47 -22.11
N GLU A 97 -9.01 8.23 -23.19
CA GLU A 97 -7.91 8.81 -23.98
C GLU A 97 -7.42 10.18 -23.45
N GLY A 98 -7.92 10.63 -22.30
CA GLY A 98 -7.53 11.90 -21.70
C GLY A 98 -6.08 11.95 -21.21
N PRO A 99 -5.59 13.13 -20.79
CA PRO A 99 -4.25 13.26 -20.23
C PRO A 99 -4.11 12.52 -18.89
N SER A 100 -2.91 12.02 -18.61
CA SER A 100 -2.55 11.50 -17.29
C SER A 100 -2.49 12.64 -16.27
N MET A 101 -3.18 12.49 -15.15
CA MET A 101 -3.27 13.46 -14.05
C MET A 101 -2.62 12.90 -12.78
N LYS A 102 -2.06 13.78 -11.95
CA LYS A 102 -1.53 13.39 -10.64
C LYS A 102 -2.68 12.90 -9.75
N LEU A 103 -2.39 11.98 -8.83
CA LEU A 103 -3.40 11.48 -7.90
C LEU A 103 -4.11 12.61 -7.15
N SER A 104 -3.38 13.64 -6.71
CA SER A 104 -3.96 14.79 -6.00
C SER A 104 -5.00 15.55 -6.83
N GLU A 105 -4.74 15.72 -8.13
CA GLU A 105 -5.63 16.41 -9.08
C GLU A 105 -6.88 15.56 -9.33
N TYR A 106 -6.67 14.26 -9.60
CA TYR A 106 -7.75 13.30 -9.76
C TYR A 106 -8.67 13.25 -8.53
N LEU A 107 -8.10 13.16 -7.32
CA LEU A 107 -8.91 13.12 -6.10
C LEU A 107 -9.65 14.44 -5.83
N ALA A 108 -9.08 15.58 -6.21
CA ALA A 108 -9.77 16.87 -6.13
C ALA A 108 -10.98 16.91 -7.08
N ASP A 109 -10.81 16.44 -8.31
CA ASP A 109 -11.89 16.34 -9.29
C ASP A 109 -12.98 15.34 -8.86
N VAL A 110 -12.59 14.20 -8.29
CA VAL A 110 -13.53 13.21 -7.74
C VAL A 110 -14.40 13.86 -6.67
N ARG A 111 -13.81 14.57 -5.71
CA ARG A 111 -14.57 15.24 -4.64
C ARG A 111 -15.44 16.39 -5.16
N ALA A 112 -14.93 17.17 -6.11
CA ALA A 112 -15.64 18.33 -6.65
C ALA A 112 -16.97 17.94 -7.32
N HIS A 113 -17.02 16.79 -8.00
CA HIS A 113 -18.21 16.32 -8.72
C HIS A 113 -18.84 15.09 -8.05
N ALA A 114 -18.64 14.87 -6.75
CA ALA A 114 -19.18 13.70 -6.05
C ALA A 114 -20.72 13.63 -6.11
N SER A 115 -21.39 14.79 -6.15
CA SER A 115 -22.84 14.94 -6.15
C SER A 115 -23.47 14.98 -7.54
N ASP A 116 -22.69 15.30 -8.56
CA ASP A 116 -23.19 15.66 -9.90
C ASP A 116 -23.10 14.50 -10.91
N ARG A 117 -22.46 13.40 -10.51
CA ARG A 117 -22.25 12.23 -11.37
C ARG A 117 -23.47 11.33 -11.44
N GLU A 118 -23.69 10.75 -12.61
CA GLU A 118 -24.62 9.64 -12.72
C GLU A 118 -24.13 8.44 -11.90
N TYR A 119 -25.08 7.58 -11.50
CA TYR A 119 -24.76 6.43 -10.67
C TYR A 119 -23.74 5.49 -11.34
N GLY A 120 -23.83 5.28 -12.66
CA GLY A 120 -22.90 4.46 -13.42
C GLY A 120 -21.47 4.99 -13.37
N GLU A 121 -21.30 6.30 -13.57
CA GLU A 121 -20.00 6.98 -13.47
C GLU A 121 -19.43 6.90 -12.05
N THR A 122 -20.30 7.04 -11.05
CA THR A 122 -19.93 6.93 -9.63
C THR A 122 -19.39 5.53 -9.30
N VAL A 123 -19.95 4.47 -9.90
CA VAL A 123 -19.44 3.10 -9.75
C VAL A 123 -18.06 2.95 -10.40
N LEU A 124 -17.85 3.50 -11.60
CA LEU A 124 -16.54 3.46 -12.26
C LEU A 124 -15.46 4.19 -11.43
N GLU A 125 -15.80 5.33 -10.82
CA GLU A 125 -14.90 6.01 -9.90
C GLU A 125 -14.64 5.21 -8.63
N ALA A 126 -15.64 4.52 -8.08
CA ALA A 126 -15.44 3.63 -6.94
C ALA A 126 -14.45 2.49 -7.25
N VAL A 127 -14.56 1.87 -8.44
CA VAL A 127 -13.62 0.82 -8.90
C VAL A 127 -12.20 1.38 -8.98
N ARG A 128 -12.03 2.54 -9.62
CA ARG A 128 -10.73 3.18 -9.77
C ARG A 128 -10.10 3.59 -8.43
N LEU A 129 -10.88 4.16 -7.52
CA LEU A 129 -10.45 4.47 -6.16
C LEU A 129 -10.05 3.19 -5.40
N TYR A 130 -10.81 2.11 -5.56
CA TYR A 130 -10.46 0.82 -4.96
C TYR A 130 -9.12 0.30 -5.50
N ARG A 131 -8.88 0.41 -6.82
CA ARG A 131 -7.61 0.07 -7.46
C ARG A 131 -6.46 0.90 -6.92
N ILE A 132 -6.63 2.21 -6.83
CA ILE A 132 -5.61 3.11 -6.26
C ILE A 132 -5.28 2.68 -4.85
N ALA A 133 -6.29 2.46 -4.02
CA ALA A 133 -6.09 2.12 -2.63
C ALA A 133 -5.35 0.79 -2.44
N THR A 134 -5.73 -0.24 -3.20
CA THR A 134 -5.04 -1.54 -3.19
C THR A 134 -3.59 -1.39 -3.66
N THR A 135 -3.38 -0.65 -4.75
CA THR A 135 -2.06 -0.36 -5.33
C THR A 135 -1.12 0.32 -4.33
N VAL A 136 -1.61 1.31 -3.57
CA VAL A 136 -0.80 2.04 -2.57
C VAL A 136 -0.90 1.45 -1.16
N ASN A 137 -1.48 0.25 -1.03
CA ASN A 137 -1.58 -0.50 0.22
C ASN A 137 -2.32 0.24 1.36
N ILE A 138 -3.40 0.97 1.04
CA ILE A 138 -4.32 1.59 2.01
C ILE A 138 -5.68 0.88 2.02
N ALA A 139 -6.49 1.13 3.04
CA ALA A 139 -7.80 0.49 3.20
C ALA A 139 -8.77 0.87 2.06
N PRO A 140 -9.12 -0.05 1.13
CA PRO A 140 -9.77 0.33 -0.12
C PRO A 140 -11.16 0.91 0.03
N LEU A 141 -12.02 0.24 0.79
CA LEU A 141 -13.38 0.72 1.03
C LEU A 141 -13.41 2.03 1.83
N LYS A 142 -12.39 2.29 2.65
CA LYS A 142 -12.28 3.56 3.37
C LYS A 142 -11.95 4.69 2.40
N LEU A 143 -10.97 4.50 1.50
CA LEU A 143 -10.67 5.51 0.49
C LEU A 143 -11.90 5.79 -0.38
N VAL A 144 -12.58 4.76 -0.87
CA VAL A 144 -13.80 4.93 -1.69
C VAL A 144 -14.85 5.76 -0.94
N ALA A 145 -15.14 5.39 0.31
CA ALA A 145 -16.11 6.09 1.15
C ALA A 145 -15.72 7.56 1.35
N ASP A 146 -14.48 7.81 1.76
CA ASP A 146 -13.98 9.15 2.08
C ASP A 146 -13.98 10.06 0.83
N GLN A 147 -13.60 9.53 -0.35
CA GLN A 147 -13.46 10.33 -1.57
C GLN A 147 -14.78 10.57 -2.30
N LEU A 148 -15.75 9.64 -2.19
CA LEU A 148 -17.08 9.81 -2.78
C LEU A 148 -18.09 10.43 -1.82
N GLY A 149 -17.71 10.71 -0.57
CA GLY A 149 -18.63 11.28 0.43
C GLY A 149 -19.77 10.34 0.83
N VAL A 150 -19.54 9.02 0.79
CA VAL A 150 -20.56 8.00 1.10
C VAL A 150 -20.15 7.16 2.30
N SER A 151 -21.11 6.46 2.92
CA SER A 151 -20.79 5.51 3.98
C SER A 151 -19.96 4.32 3.45
N VAL A 152 -19.15 3.71 4.32
CA VAL A 152 -18.42 2.46 3.99
C VAL A 152 -19.38 1.33 3.57
N SER A 153 -20.59 1.28 4.15
CA SER A 153 -21.63 0.33 3.76
C SER A 153 -22.11 0.58 2.32
N THR A 154 -22.29 1.85 1.94
CA THR A 154 -22.62 2.25 0.56
C THR A 154 -21.49 1.89 -0.40
N ALA A 155 -20.25 2.24 -0.07
CA ALA A 155 -19.07 1.88 -0.88
C ALA A 155 -18.95 0.34 -1.06
N THR A 156 -19.27 -0.43 -0.02
CA THR A 156 -19.29 -1.90 -0.09
C THR A 156 -20.34 -2.39 -1.08
N ARG A 157 -21.57 -1.85 -1.04
CA ARG A 157 -22.63 -2.20 -2.00
C ARG A 157 -22.26 -1.82 -3.43
N MET A 158 -21.66 -0.65 -3.64
CA MET A 158 -21.17 -0.23 -4.96
C MET A 158 -20.15 -1.22 -5.51
N MET A 159 -19.18 -1.64 -4.69
CA MET A 159 -18.17 -2.62 -5.12
C MET A 159 -18.75 -4.02 -5.34
N ALA A 160 -19.79 -4.42 -4.61
CA ALA A 160 -20.50 -5.69 -4.87
C ALA A 160 -21.16 -5.64 -6.26
N ARG A 161 -21.91 -4.57 -6.54
CA ARG A 161 -22.55 -4.35 -7.83
C ARG A 161 -21.55 -4.22 -8.98
N ALA A 162 -20.42 -3.56 -8.76
CA ALA A 162 -19.34 -3.47 -9.75
C ALA A 162 -18.81 -4.85 -10.13
N ARG A 163 -18.68 -5.78 -9.16
CA ARG A 163 -18.27 -7.17 -9.41
C ARG A 163 -19.33 -7.95 -10.17
N GLU A 164 -20.59 -7.82 -9.77
CA GLU A 164 -21.72 -8.46 -10.48
C GLU A 164 -21.81 -8.00 -11.94
N ALA A 165 -21.41 -6.76 -12.22
CA ALA A 165 -21.36 -6.19 -13.56
C ALA A 165 -20.05 -6.48 -14.33
N GLY A 166 -19.13 -7.28 -13.78
CA GLY A 166 -17.85 -7.60 -14.41
C GLY A 166 -16.81 -6.47 -14.41
N LEU A 167 -17.06 -5.36 -13.72
CA LEU A 167 -16.20 -4.16 -13.70
C LEU A 167 -15.05 -4.25 -12.69
N ALA A 168 -15.06 -5.25 -11.80
CA ALA A 168 -14.14 -5.36 -10.66
C ALA A 168 -13.70 -6.81 -10.37
N GLU A 169 -13.70 -7.68 -11.39
CA GLU A 169 -13.42 -9.12 -11.23
C GLU A 169 -12.02 -9.41 -10.71
N ASP A 170 -11.05 -8.61 -11.12
CA ASP A 170 -9.64 -8.77 -10.77
C ASP A 170 -9.26 -8.01 -9.47
N LEU A 171 -10.20 -7.27 -8.87
CA LEU A 171 -9.99 -6.57 -7.61
C LEU A 171 -10.11 -7.54 -6.42
N ILE A 172 -8.94 -7.97 -5.93
CA ILE A 172 -8.77 -8.82 -4.76
C ILE A 172 -9.57 -8.25 -3.57
N THR A 173 -10.46 -9.05 -2.99
CA THR A 173 -11.24 -8.61 -1.83
C THR A 173 -10.36 -8.47 -0.59
N ARG A 174 -10.77 -7.63 0.37
CA ARG A 174 -10.10 -7.52 1.69
C ARG A 174 -9.98 -8.87 2.42
N GLU A 175 -10.92 -9.78 2.17
CA GLU A 175 -10.90 -11.12 2.75
C GLU A 175 -9.87 -12.02 2.07
N THR A 176 -9.77 -11.97 0.74
CA THR A 176 -8.69 -12.63 -0.02
C THR A 176 -7.32 -12.10 0.42
N TYR A 177 -7.19 -10.78 0.65
CA TYR A 177 -5.98 -10.18 1.22
C TYR A 177 -5.64 -10.72 2.61
N LYS A 178 -6.63 -10.77 3.53
CA LYS A 178 -6.41 -11.31 4.88
C LYS A 178 -5.99 -12.77 4.85
N ARG A 179 -6.55 -13.57 3.94
CA ARG A 179 -6.16 -14.97 3.73
C ARG A 179 -4.73 -15.08 3.20
N MET A 180 -4.37 -14.33 2.15
CA MET A 180 -3.00 -14.32 1.61
C MET A 180 -1.97 -13.91 2.66
N ARG A 181 -2.27 -12.89 3.48
CA ARG A 181 -1.39 -12.44 4.57
C ARG A 181 -1.28 -13.49 5.67
N ALA A 182 -2.38 -14.13 6.05
CA ALA A 182 -2.36 -15.22 7.04
C ALA A 182 -1.56 -16.43 6.54
N ASP A 183 -1.66 -16.78 5.26
CA ASP A 183 -0.91 -17.87 4.64
C ASP A 183 0.60 -17.54 4.58
N GLU A 184 0.97 -16.29 4.30
CA GLU A 184 2.35 -15.81 4.30
C GLU A 184 2.96 -15.79 5.72
N GLU A 185 2.19 -15.34 6.72
CA GLU A 185 2.57 -15.42 8.14
C GLU A 185 2.72 -16.88 8.60
N GLN A 186 1.92 -17.82 8.10
CA GLN A 186 2.07 -19.25 8.39
C GLN A 186 3.33 -19.85 7.76
N ARG A 187 3.71 -19.41 6.55
CA ARG A 187 4.92 -19.87 5.84
C ARG A 187 6.22 -19.32 6.43
N THR A 188 6.17 -18.12 7.01
CA THR A 188 7.32 -17.44 7.62
C THR A 188 7.45 -17.68 9.13
N ARG A 189 6.51 -18.42 9.74
CA ARG A 189 6.65 -18.85 11.14
C ARG A 189 7.88 -19.76 11.29
N PRO A 190 8.79 -19.46 12.23
CA PRO A 190 9.92 -20.34 12.51
C PRO A 190 9.38 -21.72 12.93
N HIS A 191 9.88 -22.78 12.28
CA HIS A 191 9.58 -24.16 12.66
C HIS A 191 9.94 -24.36 14.14
N GLN A 192 8.92 -24.52 14.99
CA GLN A 192 9.13 -25.08 16.32
C GLN A 192 9.55 -26.54 16.11
N PHE A 193 10.85 -26.80 16.16
CA PHE A 193 11.34 -28.17 16.30
C PHE A 193 10.71 -28.77 17.56
N PRO A 194 10.10 -29.97 17.49
CA PRO A 194 9.68 -30.67 18.69
C PRO A 194 10.93 -30.89 19.54
N GLY A 195 10.91 -30.36 20.78
CA GLY A 195 12.02 -30.52 21.71
C GLY A 195 12.38 -31.99 21.85
N SER A 196 13.64 -32.31 21.59
CA SER A 196 14.24 -33.61 21.88
C SER A 196 13.93 -34.02 23.32
N PRO A 197 13.51 -35.26 23.60
CA PRO A 197 13.28 -35.70 24.95
C PRO A 197 14.63 -35.79 25.67
N SER A 198 14.81 -34.97 26.71
CA SER A 198 15.89 -35.11 27.68
C SER A 198 15.83 -36.51 28.32
N GLY A 199 16.96 -37.22 28.30
CA GLY A 199 17.13 -38.60 28.77
C GLY A 199 17.11 -38.78 30.31
N PRO A 200 17.76 -39.86 30.81
CA PRO A 200 17.09 -41.04 31.36
C PRO A 200 16.89 -41.04 32.88
N SER A 201 15.95 -41.87 33.34
CA SER A 201 15.71 -42.21 34.74
C SER A 201 16.94 -42.78 35.43
N HIS A 202 17.32 -42.21 36.58
CA HIS A 202 18.12 -42.89 37.58
C HIS A 202 17.24 -43.35 38.74
N ALA A 203 17.33 -44.64 39.02
CA ALA A 203 16.79 -45.30 40.20
C ALA A 203 17.59 -44.91 41.45
N HIS A 204 16.90 -44.80 42.58
CA HIS A 204 17.33 -45.31 43.89
C HIS A 204 16.11 -45.51 44.79
#